data_AF-A0A7V8WNH5-F1
#
_entry.id   AF-A0A7V8WNH5-F1
#
_cell.length_a   1.000
_cell.length_b   1.000
_cell.length_c   1.000
_cell.angle_alpha   90.00
_cell.angle_beta   90.00
_cell.angle_gamma   90.00
#
_symmetry.space_group_name_H-M   'P 1'
#
loop_
_entity.id
_entity.type
_entity.pdbx_description
1 polymer ?
#
loop_
_entity_poly.entity_id
_entity_poly.type
_entity_poly.pdbx_seq_one_letter_code
_entity_poly.pdbx_strand_id
1 'polypeptide(L)'
;NPVVGWTTDTRSTGESRIRFDSGALYHRNRCALIPREEDPTCVDLCASMYVQAETFGWVRQLFEWVVAMQVADAHSKGPQLAKMFDARPASSSHPASGLRPKRDDSLTILGKVIAPAGKALSSWRGQEFEDGLGLLQANPHVILATGDQGELTAEFPFLGRSVPMTVLAPGQALETSLLQALTGQPHPELGQGLLLILQLPISLDASEAQEQSVRLNQLELRSFTRTHFCGSWCAQGNTLAFVAFYPNATHTGRNDLENLVPSTIGRAKWVAEEVFGGQWHATTESPPADHSVYALIIQAVAAQMGASPAESHASAWLGVLPQVPVNG
;
A
#
# COMPACT_ATOMS: atom_id res chain seq x y z
N ASN A 1 -17.46 15.69 -11.86
CA ASN A 1 -18.56 14.72 -12.01
C ASN A 1 -18.73 13.96 -10.69
N PRO A 2 -19.83 14.16 -9.95
CA PRO A 2 -20.02 13.60 -8.60
C PRO A 2 -20.18 12.07 -8.56
N VAL A 3 -20.38 11.39 -9.70
CA VAL A 3 -20.46 9.92 -9.78
C VAL A 3 -19.06 9.27 -9.87
N VAL A 4 -18.05 10.06 -10.24
CA VAL A 4 -16.70 9.57 -10.59
C VAL A 4 -15.59 10.31 -9.84
N GLY A 5 -15.88 11.44 -9.18
CA GLY A 5 -14.92 12.26 -8.46
C GLY A 5 -13.84 12.87 -9.35
N TRP A 6 -14.15 13.43 -10.52
CA TRP A 6 -13.13 14.10 -11.35
C TRP A 6 -13.55 15.53 -11.71
N THR A 7 -12.56 16.41 -11.87
CA THR A 7 -12.71 17.75 -12.45
C THR A 7 -11.74 17.90 -13.61
N THR A 8 -12.24 18.38 -14.76
CA THR A 8 -11.42 18.74 -15.91
C THR A 8 -11.16 20.25 -15.88
N ASP A 9 -9.89 20.66 -15.84
CA ASP A 9 -9.48 22.06 -16.01
C ASP A 9 -9.01 22.23 -17.45
N THR A 10 -9.84 22.83 -18.29
CA THR A 10 -9.49 23.15 -19.69
C THR A 10 -9.05 24.62 -19.72
N ARG A 11 -7.74 24.85 -19.60
CA ARG A 11 -7.18 26.17 -19.93
C ARG A 11 -7.03 26.28 -21.44
N SER A 12 -7.21 27.49 -21.96
CA SER A 12 -7.23 27.87 -23.38
C SER A 12 -5.91 27.65 -24.15
N THR A 13 -4.98 26.86 -23.63
CA THR A 13 -3.65 26.60 -24.21
C THR A 13 -3.51 25.21 -24.84
N GLY A 14 -4.58 24.40 -24.89
CA GLY A 14 -4.55 23.08 -25.56
C GLY A 14 -3.85 21.97 -24.77
N GLU A 15 -3.41 22.22 -23.54
CA GLU A 15 -2.96 21.19 -22.61
C GLU A 15 -4.14 20.67 -21.77
N SER A 16 -4.58 19.44 -22.07
CA SER A 16 -5.54 18.73 -21.23
C SER A 16 -4.81 18.12 -20.04
N ARG A 17 -4.90 18.73 -18.85
CA ARG A 17 -4.45 18.12 -17.59
C ARG A 17 -5.61 17.37 -16.95
N ILE A 18 -5.42 16.06 -16.74
CA ILE A 18 -6.39 15.22 -16.05
C ILE A 18 -6.17 15.39 -14.55
N ARG A 19 -7.14 15.99 -13.84
CA ARG A 19 -7.17 16.00 -12.38
C ARG A 19 -8.05 14.87 -11.86
N PHE A 20 -7.53 14.19 -10.86
CA PHE A 20 -8.16 13.09 -10.17
C PHE A 20 -8.69 13.59 -8.80
N ASP A 21 -10.00 13.52 -8.46
CA ASP A 21 -10.37 13.67 -7.03
C ASP A 21 -9.82 12.46 -6.30
N SER A 22 -9.13 12.76 -5.21
CA SER A 22 -8.63 11.82 -4.23
C SER A 22 -9.73 10.85 -3.76
N GLY A 23 -10.93 11.35 -3.43
CA GLY A 23 -12.03 10.59 -2.82
C GLY A 23 -12.54 9.36 -3.59
N ALA A 24 -12.59 9.41 -4.93
CA ALA A 24 -13.21 8.35 -5.74
C ALA A 24 -12.22 7.28 -6.22
N LEU A 25 -10.91 7.54 -6.13
CA LEU A 25 -9.86 6.59 -6.55
C LEU A 25 -9.43 5.63 -5.45
N TYR A 26 -9.59 6.00 -4.17
CA TYR A 26 -9.24 5.15 -3.02
C TYR A 26 -9.87 3.77 -3.08
N HIS A 27 -11.07 3.66 -3.63
CA HIS A 27 -11.79 2.41 -3.71
C HIS A 27 -11.92 1.88 -5.14
N ARG A 28 -11.00 2.22 -6.06
CA ARG A 28 -11.16 1.81 -7.48
C ARG A 28 -9.96 1.14 -8.13
N ASN A 29 -8.75 1.33 -7.60
CA ASN A 29 -7.54 0.83 -8.27
C ASN A 29 -6.87 -0.29 -7.49
N ARG A 30 -7.11 -1.50 -7.98
CA ARG A 30 -6.36 -2.72 -7.62
C ARG A 30 -5.02 -2.81 -8.36
N CYS A 31 -4.86 -1.98 -9.38
CA CYS A 31 -3.72 -1.90 -10.28
C CYS A 31 -3.54 -0.44 -10.69
N ALA A 32 -2.29 -0.01 -10.85
CA ALA A 32 -2.01 1.35 -11.29
C ALA A 32 -2.30 1.51 -12.78
N LEU A 33 -2.89 2.65 -13.14
CA LEU A 33 -2.94 3.14 -14.52
C LEU A 33 -1.63 3.86 -14.81
N ILE A 34 -0.83 3.34 -15.73
CA ILE A 34 0.52 3.81 -16.00
C ILE A 34 0.67 4.17 -17.48
N PRO A 35 1.08 5.41 -17.80
CA PRO A 35 1.43 5.78 -19.16
C PRO A 35 2.59 4.92 -19.68
N ARG A 36 2.50 4.45 -20.93
CA ARG A 36 3.63 3.75 -21.57
C ARG A 36 4.76 4.74 -21.84
N GLU A 37 5.98 4.26 -21.71
CA GLU A 37 7.18 5.07 -21.98
C GLU A 37 7.37 5.34 -23.47
N GLU A 38 7.15 4.33 -24.30
CA GLU A 38 7.28 4.42 -25.76
C GLU A 38 6.15 5.25 -26.40
N ASP A 39 4.99 5.30 -25.73
CA ASP A 39 3.82 6.06 -26.17
C ASP A 39 3.02 6.56 -24.96
N PRO A 40 3.30 7.78 -24.46
CA PRO A 40 2.63 8.33 -23.29
C PRO A 40 1.14 8.64 -23.54
N THR A 41 0.66 8.51 -24.78
CA THR A 41 -0.78 8.60 -25.10
C THR A 41 -1.53 7.30 -24.79
N CYS A 42 -0.80 6.21 -24.51
CA CYS A 42 -1.35 4.94 -24.05
C CYS A 42 -1.15 4.77 -22.55
N VAL A 43 -2.17 4.24 -21.87
CA VAL A 43 -2.17 3.93 -20.44
C VAL A 43 -2.53 2.46 -20.24
N ASP A 44 -1.73 1.76 -19.45
CA ASP A 44 -1.93 0.34 -19.13
C ASP A 44 -2.33 0.17 -17.66
N LEU A 45 -3.10 -0.89 -17.39
CA LEU A 45 -3.25 -1.42 -16.03
C LEU A 45 -2.08 -2.36 -15.75
N CYS A 46 -1.33 -2.09 -14.69
CA CYS A 46 -0.14 -2.87 -14.37
C CYS A 46 -0.19 -3.47 -12.98
N ALA A 47 0.33 -4.70 -12.86
CA ALA A 47 0.61 -5.39 -11.62
C ALA A 47 1.87 -6.23 -11.80
N SER A 48 2.61 -6.47 -10.74
CA SER A 48 3.78 -7.35 -10.74
C SER A 48 3.88 -8.14 -9.45
N MET A 49 4.51 -9.31 -9.52
CA MET A 49 4.83 -10.12 -8.34
C MET A 49 6.21 -10.75 -8.51
N TYR A 50 6.91 -10.90 -7.39
CA TYR A 50 8.17 -11.63 -7.33
C TYR A 50 7.91 -13.08 -6.93
N VAL A 51 8.36 -14.01 -7.77
CA VAL A 51 8.17 -15.45 -7.58
C VAL A 51 9.49 -16.07 -7.13
N GLN A 52 9.45 -16.78 -6.00
CA GLN A 52 10.50 -17.67 -5.53
C GLN A 52 9.88 -19.04 -5.22
N ALA A 53 10.69 -20.07 -5.02
CA ALA A 53 10.18 -21.43 -4.79
C ALA A 53 9.24 -21.48 -3.57
N GLU A 54 9.57 -20.71 -2.54
CA GLU A 54 8.86 -20.62 -1.27
C GLU A 54 7.56 -19.82 -1.39
N THR A 55 7.52 -18.82 -2.29
CA THR A 55 6.34 -17.95 -2.46
C THR A 55 5.40 -18.41 -3.57
N PHE A 56 5.84 -19.32 -4.44
CA PHE A 56 5.12 -19.72 -5.66
C PHE A 56 3.67 -20.14 -5.39
N GLY A 57 3.42 -20.89 -4.32
CA GLY A 57 2.09 -21.40 -4.01
C GLY A 57 1.04 -20.29 -3.83
N TRP A 58 1.32 -19.32 -2.95
CA TRP A 58 0.38 -18.23 -2.68
C TRP A 58 0.41 -17.15 -3.77
N VAL A 59 1.60 -16.83 -4.30
CA VAL A 59 1.77 -15.85 -5.39
C VAL A 59 0.98 -16.27 -6.62
N ARG A 60 1.03 -17.55 -7.01
CA ARG A 60 0.25 -18.06 -8.13
C ARG A 60 -1.24 -17.80 -7.95
N GLN A 61 -1.79 -18.19 -6.80
CA GLN A 61 -3.23 -18.08 -6.55
C GLN A 61 -3.68 -16.61 -6.52
N LEU A 62 -2.94 -15.74 -5.84
CA LEU A 62 -3.28 -14.32 -5.78
C LEU A 62 -3.10 -13.64 -7.15
N PHE A 63 -2.02 -13.96 -7.88
CA PHE A 63 -1.74 -13.33 -9.17
C PHE A 63 -2.75 -13.73 -10.25
N GLU A 64 -3.24 -14.98 -10.25
CA GLU A 64 -4.33 -15.41 -11.13
C GLU A 64 -5.57 -14.52 -10.96
N TRP A 65 -5.93 -14.18 -9.72
CA TRP A 65 -7.02 -13.23 -9.45
C TRP A 65 -6.72 -11.81 -9.92
N VAL A 66 -5.53 -11.31 -9.63
CA VAL A 66 -5.11 -9.96 -10.03
C VAL A 66 -5.19 -9.80 -11.55
N VAL A 67 -4.65 -10.76 -12.31
CA VAL A 67 -4.69 -10.75 -13.78
C VAL A 67 -6.13 -10.83 -14.30
N ALA A 68 -6.94 -11.74 -13.77
CA ALA A 68 -8.34 -11.87 -14.19
C ALA A 68 -9.13 -10.57 -13.92
N MET A 69 -8.88 -9.94 -12.78
CA MET A 69 -9.51 -8.68 -12.37
C MET A 69 -9.03 -7.51 -13.22
N GLN A 70 -7.74 -7.44 -13.58
CA GLN A 70 -7.20 -6.41 -14.48
C GLN A 70 -7.86 -6.45 -15.86
N VAL A 71 -7.95 -7.64 -16.45
CA VAL A 71 -8.55 -7.80 -17.77
C VAL A 71 -10.04 -7.44 -17.73
N ALA A 72 -10.76 -7.89 -16.69
CA ALA A 72 -12.16 -7.52 -16.50
C ALA A 72 -12.35 -6.01 -16.27
N ASP A 73 -11.47 -5.37 -15.48
CA ASP A 73 -11.48 -3.92 -15.24
C ASP A 73 -11.21 -3.15 -16.54
N ALA A 74 -10.22 -3.54 -17.34
CA ALA A 74 -9.93 -2.91 -18.63
C ALA A 74 -11.16 -2.96 -19.57
N HIS A 75 -11.85 -4.10 -19.64
CA HIS A 75 -13.03 -4.25 -20.48
C HIS A 75 -14.28 -3.53 -19.94
N SER A 76 -14.39 -3.38 -18.62
CA SER A 76 -15.52 -2.72 -17.96
C SER A 76 -15.36 -1.19 -17.98
N LYS A 77 -14.19 -0.70 -17.55
CA LYS A 77 -13.87 0.72 -17.35
C LYS A 77 -13.32 1.39 -18.60
N GLY A 78 -12.63 0.65 -19.48
CA GLY A 78 -11.97 1.19 -20.68
C GLY A 78 -12.87 2.05 -21.57
N PRO A 79 -14.09 1.62 -21.96
CA PRO A 79 -14.99 2.44 -22.77
C PRO A 79 -15.43 3.74 -22.08
N GLN A 80 -15.61 3.71 -20.75
CA GLN A 80 -16.00 4.89 -19.98
C GLN A 80 -14.83 5.88 -19.92
N LEU A 81 -13.62 5.39 -19.62
CA LEU A 81 -12.39 6.18 -19.62
C LEU A 81 -12.13 6.78 -21.00
N ALA A 82 -12.24 5.99 -22.07
CA ALA A 82 -12.09 6.46 -23.44
C ALA A 82 -13.04 7.62 -23.76
N LYS A 83 -14.33 7.48 -23.42
CA LYS A 83 -15.32 8.56 -23.60
C LYS A 83 -14.97 9.80 -22.77
N MET A 84 -14.49 9.62 -21.55
CA MET A 84 -14.18 10.73 -20.64
C MET A 84 -12.96 11.54 -21.08
N PHE A 85 -12.00 10.91 -21.77
CA PHE A 85 -10.76 11.55 -22.23
C PHE A 85 -10.74 11.86 -23.72
N ASP A 86 -11.88 11.74 -24.41
CA ASP A 86 -11.96 11.80 -25.88
C ASP A 86 -10.89 10.90 -26.55
N ALA A 87 -10.67 9.74 -25.94
CA ALA A 87 -9.69 8.74 -26.35
C ALA A 87 -10.39 7.53 -26.97
N ARG A 88 -9.59 6.53 -27.38
CA ARG A 88 -10.08 5.25 -27.90
C ARG A 88 -9.62 4.11 -26.99
N PRO A 89 -10.46 3.09 -26.74
CA PRO A 89 -9.98 1.87 -26.09
C PRO A 89 -8.83 1.27 -26.89
N ALA A 90 -7.73 0.92 -26.22
CA ALA A 90 -6.62 0.22 -26.84
C ALA A 90 -7.05 -1.24 -27.10
N SER A 91 -7.62 -1.49 -28.28
CA SER A 91 -8.03 -2.82 -28.72
C SER A 91 -7.04 -3.38 -29.73
N SER A 92 -6.76 -4.68 -29.63
CA SER A 92 -6.00 -5.43 -30.62
C SER A 92 -6.84 -6.62 -31.13
N SER A 93 -6.63 -6.98 -32.39
CA SER A 93 -7.24 -8.17 -32.99
C SER A 93 -6.29 -9.35 -32.86
N HIS A 94 -6.81 -10.57 -32.71
CA HIS A 94 -5.97 -11.75 -32.80
C HIS A 94 -5.36 -11.84 -34.22
N PRO A 95 -4.05 -12.09 -34.37
CA PRO A 95 -3.38 -12.03 -35.68
C PRO A 95 -4.02 -12.93 -36.75
N ALA A 96 -4.56 -14.10 -36.35
CA ALA A 96 -5.19 -15.05 -37.25
C ALA A 96 -6.73 -15.06 -37.18
N SER A 97 -7.32 -14.67 -36.04
CA SER A 97 -8.76 -14.89 -35.77
C SER A 97 -9.57 -13.59 -35.75
N GLY A 98 -8.91 -12.45 -35.89
CA GLY A 98 -9.55 -11.14 -35.86
C GLY A 98 -10.09 -10.75 -34.47
N LEU A 99 -11.07 -9.85 -34.46
CA LEU A 99 -11.79 -9.46 -33.25
C LEU A 99 -12.78 -10.55 -32.85
N ARG A 100 -12.86 -10.85 -31.55
CA ARG A 100 -13.87 -11.77 -31.03
C ARG A 100 -15.25 -11.09 -31.04
N PRO A 101 -16.30 -11.70 -31.65
CA PRO A 101 -17.63 -11.08 -31.72
C PRO A 101 -18.34 -11.07 -30.36
N LYS A 102 -18.07 -12.06 -29.51
CA LYS A 102 -18.63 -12.17 -28.15
C LYS A 102 -17.50 -12.16 -27.12
N ARG A 103 -17.65 -11.36 -26.06
CA ARG A 103 -16.73 -11.34 -24.92
C ARG A 103 -16.65 -12.71 -24.25
N ASP A 104 -15.48 -13.05 -23.72
CA ASP A 104 -15.29 -14.26 -22.92
C ASP A 104 -16.06 -14.15 -21.59
N ASP A 105 -16.61 -15.26 -21.10
CA ASP A 105 -17.33 -15.26 -19.83
C ASP A 105 -16.39 -14.98 -18.63
N SER A 106 -15.09 -15.25 -18.75
CA SER A 106 -14.07 -14.85 -17.75
C SER A 106 -14.06 -13.34 -17.50
N LEU A 107 -14.44 -12.51 -18.48
CA LEU A 107 -14.53 -11.06 -18.31
C LEU A 107 -15.69 -10.62 -17.40
N THR A 108 -16.59 -11.54 -17.05
CA THR A 108 -17.72 -11.29 -16.15
C THR A 108 -17.42 -11.63 -14.69
N ILE A 109 -16.17 -12.00 -14.37
CA ILE A 109 -15.73 -12.44 -13.04
C ILE A 109 -16.05 -11.43 -11.93
N LEU A 110 -15.96 -10.12 -12.22
CA LEU A 110 -16.27 -9.07 -11.25
C LEU A 110 -17.72 -9.17 -10.74
N GLY A 111 -18.68 -9.29 -11.66
CA GLY A 111 -20.10 -9.34 -11.32
C GLY A 111 -20.62 -10.72 -10.95
N LYS A 112 -20.03 -11.80 -11.49
CA LYS A 112 -20.51 -13.18 -11.27
C LYS A 112 -19.84 -13.89 -10.10
N VAL A 113 -18.63 -13.50 -9.71
CA VAL A 113 -17.86 -14.21 -8.67
C VAL A 113 -17.46 -13.26 -7.54
N ILE A 114 -16.80 -12.15 -7.86
CA ILE A 114 -16.19 -11.28 -6.84
C ILE A 114 -17.25 -10.48 -6.06
N ALA A 115 -18.11 -9.74 -6.74
CA ALA A 115 -19.15 -8.94 -6.08
C ALA A 115 -20.12 -9.79 -5.25
N PRO A 116 -20.56 -10.99 -5.69
CA PRO A 116 -21.30 -11.91 -4.82
C PRO A 116 -20.53 -12.33 -3.57
N ALA A 117 -19.24 -12.67 -3.66
CA ALA A 117 -18.42 -13.03 -2.52
C ALA A 117 -18.25 -11.87 -1.51
N GLY A 118 -18.19 -10.62 -2.02
CA GLY A 118 -18.14 -9.42 -1.19
C GLY A 118 -19.46 -9.04 -0.49
N LYS A 119 -20.54 -9.80 -0.65
CA LYS A 119 -21.78 -9.59 0.13
C LYS A 119 -21.69 -10.18 1.54
N ALA A 120 -20.82 -11.17 1.75
CA ALA A 120 -20.55 -11.74 3.07
C ALA A 120 -19.65 -10.81 3.89
N LEU A 121 -19.50 -11.08 5.19
CA LEU A 121 -18.48 -10.43 6.02
C LEU A 121 -17.08 -10.65 5.41
N SER A 122 -16.14 -9.76 5.73
CA SER A 122 -14.78 -9.91 5.22
C SER A 122 -14.18 -11.25 5.65
N SER A 123 -13.62 -11.98 4.69
CA SER A 123 -12.95 -13.26 4.92
C SER A 123 -11.57 -13.11 5.56
N TRP A 124 -11.06 -11.87 5.60
CA TRP A 124 -9.73 -11.49 6.09
C TRP A 124 -9.74 -11.15 7.58
N ARG A 125 -10.54 -11.79 8.42
CA ARG A 125 -10.76 -11.38 9.83
C ARG A 125 -10.34 -12.47 10.80
N GLY A 126 -10.12 -12.08 12.05
CA GLY A 126 -9.84 -13.01 13.15
C GLY A 126 -8.35 -13.26 13.33
N GLN A 127 -7.96 -14.53 13.40
CA GLN A 127 -6.62 -14.95 13.81
C GLN A 127 -5.51 -14.37 12.91
N GLU A 128 -5.75 -14.21 11.61
CA GLU A 128 -4.73 -13.68 10.69
C GLU A 128 -4.31 -12.24 11.01
N PHE A 129 -5.23 -11.44 11.58
CA PHE A 129 -4.93 -10.09 12.03
C PHE A 129 -4.10 -10.10 13.32
N GLU A 130 -4.39 -11.02 14.24
CA GLU A 130 -3.59 -11.22 15.46
C GLU A 130 -2.18 -11.70 15.10
N ASP A 131 -2.06 -12.64 14.16
CA ASP A 131 -0.78 -13.16 13.68
C ASP A 131 0.01 -12.06 12.95
N GLY A 132 -0.65 -11.30 12.08
CA GLY A 132 -0.07 -10.13 11.39
C GLY A 132 0.39 -9.04 12.36
N LEU A 133 -0.37 -8.78 13.43
CA LEU A 133 0.00 -7.86 14.49
C LEU A 133 1.23 -8.36 15.26
N GLY A 134 1.27 -9.65 15.61
CA GLY A 134 2.42 -10.27 16.25
C GLY A 134 3.70 -10.18 15.42
N LEU A 135 3.59 -10.40 14.10
CA LEU A 135 4.70 -10.23 13.16
C LEU A 135 5.23 -8.80 13.13
N LEU A 136 4.34 -7.81 13.14
CA LEU A 136 4.73 -6.40 13.17
C LEU A 136 5.37 -6.01 14.50
N GLN A 137 4.78 -6.40 15.62
CA GLN A 137 5.30 -6.10 16.96
C GLN A 137 6.65 -6.78 17.24
N ALA A 138 6.91 -7.93 16.63
CA ALA A 138 8.20 -8.60 16.71
C ALA A 138 9.27 -8.01 15.77
N ASN A 139 8.89 -7.14 14.83
CA ASN A 139 9.81 -6.60 13.83
C ASN A 139 10.51 -5.32 14.35
N PRO A 140 11.85 -5.30 14.43
CA PRO A 140 12.59 -4.15 14.98
C PRO A 140 12.49 -2.87 14.13
N HIS A 141 12.00 -2.96 12.89
CA HIS A 141 11.80 -1.82 12.00
C HIS A 141 10.39 -1.20 12.10
N VAL A 142 9.56 -1.70 13.02
CA VAL A 142 8.22 -1.17 13.29
C VAL A 142 8.28 -0.33 14.56
N ILE A 143 7.85 0.93 14.47
CA ILE A 143 7.89 1.85 15.61
C ILE A 143 6.76 1.51 16.59
N LEU A 144 5.57 1.32 16.04
CA LEU A 144 4.37 1.00 16.79
C LEU A 144 3.45 0.18 15.90
N ALA A 145 2.80 -0.84 16.47
CA ALA A 145 1.73 -1.56 15.81
C ALA A 145 0.60 -1.86 16.80
N THR A 146 -0.62 -1.56 16.39
CA THR A 146 -1.84 -1.79 17.17
C THR A 146 -2.94 -2.33 16.27
N GLY A 147 -3.85 -3.14 16.81
CA GLY A 147 -4.93 -3.71 16.02
C GLY A 147 -5.83 -4.63 16.82
N ASP A 148 -6.86 -5.12 16.14
CA ASP A 148 -7.80 -6.12 16.58
C ASP A 148 -8.09 -7.13 15.46
N GLN A 149 -9.16 -7.91 15.58
CA GLN A 149 -9.54 -8.95 14.61
C GLN A 149 -10.07 -8.45 13.25
N GLY A 150 -10.07 -7.15 12.97
CA GLY A 150 -10.52 -6.61 11.68
C GLY A 150 -9.85 -5.31 11.26
N GLU A 151 -9.04 -4.71 12.12
CA GLU A 151 -8.27 -3.51 11.84
C GLU A 151 -6.85 -3.65 12.42
N LEU A 152 -5.85 -3.21 11.66
CA LEU A 152 -4.47 -3.22 12.07
C LEU A 152 -3.81 -1.95 11.55
N THR A 153 -2.99 -1.34 12.40
CA THR A 153 -2.22 -0.14 12.09
C THR A 153 -0.77 -0.36 12.49
N ALA A 154 0.15 0.16 11.69
CA ALA A 154 1.57 0.13 12.01
C ALA A 154 2.26 1.39 11.51
N GLU A 155 3.22 1.88 12.29
CA GLU A 155 4.05 3.00 11.91
C GLU A 155 5.47 2.53 11.59
N PHE A 156 6.00 3.03 10.48
CA PHE A 156 7.36 2.76 10.04
C PHE A 156 8.18 4.05 9.95
N PRO A 157 9.51 4.00 10.19
CA PRO A 157 10.37 5.16 10.04
C PRO A 157 10.29 5.76 8.63
N PHE A 158 10.14 7.08 8.52
CA PHE A 158 10.20 7.79 7.25
C PHE A 158 11.06 9.05 7.39
N LEU A 159 12.37 8.89 7.34
CA LEU A 159 13.33 9.98 7.53
C LEU A 159 13.70 10.62 6.19
N GLY A 160 12.70 11.12 5.46
CA GLY A 160 12.81 11.43 4.02
C GLY A 160 13.08 12.90 3.66
N ARG A 161 12.95 13.85 4.60
CA ARG A 161 13.22 15.28 4.33
C ARG A 161 13.80 16.06 5.52
N SER A 162 13.46 15.64 6.72
CA SER A 162 13.89 16.29 7.97
C SER A 162 15.08 15.51 8.55
N VAL A 163 16.28 16.08 8.46
CA VAL A 163 17.56 15.78 9.16
C VAL A 163 17.89 14.32 9.56
N PRO A 164 19.14 13.85 9.36
CA PRO A 164 19.58 12.58 9.94
C PRO A 164 19.30 12.56 11.46
N MET A 165 18.77 11.45 11.99
CA MET A 165 18.41 11.25 13.41
C MET A 165 19.50 11.65 14.41
N THR A 166 20.77 11.69 13.99
CA THR A 166 21.89 12.22 14.76
C THR A 166 21.73 13.72 15.14
N VAL A 167 20.72 14.41 14.59
CA VAL A 167 20.41 15.81 14.85
C VAL A 167 18.88 16.02 14.98
N LEU A 168 18.16 15.16 15.71
CA LEU A 168 16.85 15.61 16.22
C LEU A 168 17.11 16.68 17.28
N ALA A 169 16.96 17.95 16.91
CA ALA A 169 16.91 19.02 17.89
C ALA A 169 15.73 18.74 18.86
N PRO A 170 15.86 19.07 20.15
CA PRO A 170 14.75 18.95 21.10
C PRO A 170 13.49 19.61 20.52
N GLY A 171 12.43 18.82 20.31
CA GLY A 171 11.15 19.29 19.76
C GLY A 171 10.85 18.96 18.29
N GLN A 172 11.75 18.29 17.54
CA GLN A 172 11.39 17.76 16.22
C GLN A 172 10.66 16.41 16.32
N ALA A 173 9.51 16.31 15.65
CA ALA A 173 8.71 15.10 15.56
C ALA A 173 9.34 14.09 14.60
N LEU A 174 9.31 12.80 14.97
CA LEU A 174 9.65 11.71 14.07
C LEU A 174 8.59 11.63 12.96
N GLU A 175 9.02 11.67 11.70
CA GLU A 175 8.14 11.42 10.56
C GLU A 175 7.98 9.91 10.38
N THR A 176 6.74 9.42 10.40
CA THR A 176 6.41 8.00 10.24
C THR A 176 5.45 7.79 9.07
N SER A 177 5.67 6.74 8.29
CA SER A 177 4.66 6.27 7.35
C SER A 177 3.68 5.35 8.07
N LEU A 178 2.39 5.47 7.77
CA LEU A 178 1.32 4.75 8.44
C LEU A 178 0.74 3.66 7.52
N LEU A 179 0.86 2.40 7.94
CA LEU A 179 0.08 1.28 7.44
C LEU A 179 -1.28 1.25 8.12
N GLN A 180 -2.33 1.02 7.34
CA GLN A 180 -3.64 0.61 7.81
C GLN A 180 -4.12 -0.61 7.00
N ALA A 181 -4.54 -1.65 7.70
CA ALA A 181 -5.22 -2.82 7.14
C ALA A 181 -6.64 -2.86 7.71
N LEU A 182 -7.65 -2.73 6.85
CA LEU A 182 -9.04 -2.50 7.26
C LEU A 182 -9.97 -3.49 6.57
N THR A 183 -10.83 -4.13 7.35
CA THR A 183 -11.90 -5.02 6.84
C THR A 183 -13.30 -4.38 6.89
N GLY A 184 -13.44 -3.24 7.58
CA GLY A 184 -14.70 -2.52 7.74
C GLY A 184 -15.06 -1.57 6.58
N GLN A 185 -14.17 -1.41 5.59
CA GLN A 185 -14.35 -0.50 4.46
C GLN A 185 -14.63 -1.28 3.17
N PRO A 186 -15.91 -1.53 2.81
CA PRO A 186 -16.24 -2.24 1.59
C PRO A 186 -15.89 -1.42 0.35
N HIS A 187 -15.41 -2.11 -0.68
CA HIS A 187 -15.21 -1.51 -1.99
C HIS A 187 -16.57 -1.32 -2.70
N PRO A 188 -16.87 -0.14 -3.29
CA PRO A 188 -18.18 0.18 -3.87
C PRO A 188 -18.68 -0.85 -4.91
N GLU A 189 -17.80 -1.35 -5.76
CA GLU A 189 -18.15 -2.33 -6.80
C GLU A 189 -17.96 -3.81 -6.38
N LEU A 190 -17.10 -4.10 -5.41
CA LEU A 190 -16.63 -5.47 -5.12
C LEU A 190 -17.15 -6.00 -3.78
N GLY A 191 -17.68 -5.13 -2.92
CA GLY A 191 -18.16 -5.48 -1.59
C GLY A 191 -17.03 -5.59 -0.56
N GLN A 192 -17.20 -6.48 0.40
CA GLN A 192 -16.27 -6.71 1.50
C GLN A 192 -14.97 -7.39 1.05
N GLY A 193 -13.90 -7.10 1.80
CA GLY A 193 -12.54 -7.58 1.56
C GLY A 193 -11.57 -6.98 2.57
N LEU A 194 -10.29 -6.92 2.17
CA LEU A 194 -9.21 -6.25 2.90
C LEU A 194 -8.74 -5.02 2.12
N LEU A 195 -8.76 -3.86 2.77
CA LEU A 195 -8.18 -2.62 2.29
C LEU A 195 -6.82 -2.42 2.98
N LEU A 196 -5.75 -2.33 2.21
CA LEU A 196 -4.42 -1.94 2.67
C LEU A 196 -4.09 -0.53 2.20
N ILE A 197 -3.66 0.32 3.12
CA ILE A 197 -3.23 1.69 2.87
C ILE A 197 -1.86 1.88 3.51
N LEU A 198 -0.88 2.37 2.76
CA LEU A 198 0.39 2.86 3.31
C LEU A 198 0.50 4.34 2.97
N GLN A 199 0.29 5.21 3.96
CA GLN A 199 0.34 6.66 3.82
C GLN A 199 1.74 7.20 4.18
N LEU A 200 2.28 8.09 3.36
CA LEU A 200 3.55 8.75 3.62
C LEU A 200 3.34 10.04 4.44
N PRO A 201 4.29 10.43 5.31
CA PRO A 201 4.21 11.68 6.06
C PRO A 201 4.71 12.87 5.23
N ILE A 202 4.31 12.95 3.96
CA ILE A 202 4.72 14.04 3.06
C ILE A 202 3.49 14.91 2.78
N SER A 203 3.68 16.23 2.92
CA SER A 203 2.70 17.20 2.43
C SER A 203 3.19 17.82 1.12
N LEU A 204 2.38 17.66 0.08
CA LEU A 204 2.58 18.20 -1.26
C LEU A 204 1.35 19.03 -1.65
N ASP A 205 1.50 19.92 -2.63
CA ASP A 205 0.32 20.48 -3.25
C ASP A 205 -0.46 19.39 -4.02
N ALA A 206 -1.76 19.61 -4.28
CA ALA A 206 -2.60 18.59 -4.90
C ALA A 206 -2.15 18.18 -6.32
N SER A 207 -1.53 19.10 -7.08
CA SER A 207 -1.03 18.80 -8.43
C SER A 207 0.26 17.99 -8.36
N GLU A 208 1.14 18.33 -7.43
CA GLU A 208 2.39 17.64 -7.15
C GLU A 208 2.11 16.25 -6.59
N ALA A 209 1.16 16.08 -5.67
CA ALA A 209 0.75 14.77 -5.17
C ALA A 209 0.25 13.85 -6.29
N GLN A 210 -0.54 14.40 -7.23
CA GLN A 210 -0.98 13.64 -8.40
C GLN A 210 0.20 13.20 -9.27
N GLU A 211 1.09 14.13 -9.63
CA GLU A 211 2.28 13.84 -10.43
C GLU A 211 3.21 12.81 -9.75
N GLN A 212 3.51 13.00 -8.47
CA GLN A 212 4.37 12.10 -7.70
C GLN A 212 3.72 10.72 -7.54
N SER A 213 2.40 10.62 -7.40
CA SER A 213 1.73 9.31 -7.35
C SER A 213 1.91 8.51 -8.64
N VAL A 214 1.80 9.15 -9.81
CA VAL A 214 2.04 8.51 -11.11
C VAL A 214 3.51 8.09 -11.24
N ARG A 215 4.42 8.97 -10.82
CA ARG A 215 5.87 8.68 -10.81
C ARG A 215 6.21 7.49 -9.91
N LEU A 216 5.66 7.42 -8.71
CA LEU A 216 5.87 6.30 -7.78
C LEU A 216 5.36 4.97 -8.35
N ASN A 217 4.21 4.96 -9.04
CA ASN A 217 3.73 3.78 -9.75
C ASN A 217 4.71 3.29 -10.82
N GLN A 218 5.26 4.22 -11.61
CA GLN A 218 6.26 3.89 -12.63
C GLN A 218 7.57 3.39 -12.02
N LEU A 219 8.03 4.04 -10.95
CA LEU A 219 9.26 3.67 -10.26
C LEU A 219 9.13 2.28 -9.62
N GLU A 220 8.06 2.01 -8.87
CA GLU A 220 7.90 0.71 -8.17
C GLU A 220 7.85 -0.47 -9.15
N LEU A 221 7.27 -0.30 -10.34
CA LEU A 221 7.28 -1.34 -11.37
C LEU A 221 8.66 -1.62 -11.98
N ARG A 222 9.55 -0.63 -11.97
CA ARG A 222 10.90 -0.73 -12.56
C ARG A 222 11.96 -1.05 -11.52
N SER A 223 11.66 -0.81 -10.25
CA SER A 223 12.54 -1.05 -9.13
C SER A 223 12.37 -2.46 -8.59
N PHE A 224 13.49 -3.06 -8.18
CA PHE A 224 13.47 -4.33 -7.46
C PHE A 224 13.11 -4.13 -5.98
N THR A 225 11.86 -3.77 -5.71
CA THR A 225 11.39 -3.44 -4.34
C THR A 225 11.26 -4.64 -3.42
N ARG A 226 11.36 -5.87 -3.96
CA ARG A 226 11.08 -7.14 -3.26
C ARG A 226 9.66 -7.21 -2.68
N THR A 227 8.73 -6.40 -3.19
CA THR A 227 7.32 -6.39 -2.79
C THR A 227 6.44 -6.57 -4.02
N HIS A 228 5.26 -7.19 -3.88
CA HIS A 228 4.34 -7.28 -5.01
C HIS A 228 3.78 -5.89 -5.35
N PHE A 229 3.56 -5.59 -6.62
CA PHE A 229 2.82 -4.42 -7.05
C PHE A 229 1.38 -4.80 -7.38
N CYS A 230 0.52 -4.83 -6.36
CA CYS A 230 -0.90 -5.20 -6.46
C CYS A 230 -1.78 -4.12 -5.84
N GLY A 231 -1.63 -2.91 -6.37
CA GLY A 231 -2.28 -1.70 -5.89
C GLY A 231 -1.85 -0.53 -6.73
N SER A 232 -1.93 0.68 -6.17
CA SER A 232 -1.47 1.90 -6.81
C SER A 232 -1.12 2.94 -5.75
N TRP A 233 -0.02 3.66 -5.99
CA TRP A 233 0.18 4.97 -5.38
C TRP A 233 -0.89 5.93 -5.88
N CYS A 234 -1.46 6.68 -4.94
CA CYS A 234 -2.55 7.62 -5.14
C CYS A 234 -2.26 8.91 -4.38
N ALA A 235 -2.73 10.04 -4.92
CA ALA A 235 -2.79 11.30 -4.19
C ALA A 235 -3.93 11.25 -3.17
N GLN A 236 -3.60 11.41 -1.89
CA GLN A 236 -4.54 11.43 -0.78
C GLN A 236 -4.65 12.83 -0.19
N GLY A 237 -5.51 13.67 -0.78
CA GLY A 237 -5.52 15.09 -0.44
C GLY A 237 -4.16 15.71 -0.78
N ASN A 238 -3.42 16.14 0.24
CA ASN A 238 -2.06 16.68 0.11
C ASN A 238 -0.97 15.67 0.45
N THR A 239 -1.27 14.38 0.60
CA THR A 239 -0.26 13.34 0.84
C THR A 239 -0.28 12.25 -0.25
N LEU A 240 0.66 11.31 -0.18
CA LEU A 240 0.78 10.14 -1.04
C LEU A 240 0.44 8.90 -0.22
N ALA A 241 -0.33 8.00 -0.82
CA ALA A 241 -0.61 6.70 -0.22
C ALA A 241 -0.55 5.58 -1.26
N PHE A 242 0.04 4.45 -0.90
CA PHE A 242 -0.14 3.21 -1.66
C PHE A 242 -1.43 2.54 -1.18
N VAL A 243 -2.33 2.23 -2.11
CA VAL A 243 -3.64 1.64 -1.80
C VAL A 243 -3.80 0.33 -2.56
N ALA A 244 -4.22 -0.71 -1.85
CA ALA A 244 -4.53 -2.02 -2.41
C ALA A 244 -5.82 -2.56 -1.80
N PHE A 245 -6.67 -3.18 -2.61
CA PHE A 245 -7.88 -3.83 -2.14
C PHE A 245 -7.93 -5.29 -2.59
N TYR A 246 -8.10 -6.18 -1.63
CA TYR A 246 -8.16 -7.63 -1.79
C TYR A 246 -9.58 -8.13 -1.49
N PRO A 247 -10.41 -8.42 -2.52
CA PRO A 247 -11.75 -8.91 -2.31
C PRO A 247 -11.78 -10.25 -1.57
N ASN A 248 -12.89 -10.58 -0.91
CA ASN A 248 -13.08 -11.89 -0.28
C ASN A 248 -12.75 -13.08 -1.20
N ALA A 249 -13.07 -12.97 -2.49
CA ALA A 249 -12.78 -14.03 -3.47
C ALA A 249 -11.29 -14.35 -3.64
N THR A 250 -10.40 -13.43 -3.24
CA THR A 250 -8.95 -13.62 -3.32
C THR A 250 -8.33 -14.24 -2.08
N HIS A 251 -9.10 -14.33 -0.98
CA HIS A 251 -8.65 -14.97 0.24
C HIS A 251 -8.54 -16.49 0.03
N THR A 252 -7.41 -17.08 0.42
CA THR A 252 -7.10 -18.50 0.21
C THR A 252 -7.59 -19.40 1.33
N GLY A 253 -8.14 -18.81 2.41
CA GLY A 253 -8.50 -19.54 3.63
C GLY A 253 -7.30 -19.88 4.50
N ARG A 254 -6.16 -19.22 4.27
CA ARG A 254 -4.91 -19.34 5.04
C ARG A 254 -4.58 -17.97 5.64
N ASN A 255 -3.48 -17.89 6.36
CA ASN A 255 -2.97 -16.66 6.96
C ASN A 255 -2.36 -15.70 5.91
N ASP A 256 -3.13 -15.30 4.90
CA ASP A 256 -2.61 -14.55 3.74
C ASP A 256 -2.03 -13.18 4.14
N LEU A 257 -2.53 -12.59 5.23
CA LEU A 257 -2.05 -11.31 5.77
C LEU A 257 -0.56 -11.34 6.15
N GLU A 258 -0.02 -12.51 6.51
CA GLU A 258 1.41 -12.70 6.82
C GLU A 258 2.34 -12.38 5.64
N ASN A 259 1.82 -12.43 4.40
CA ASN A 259 2.57 -12.09 3.20
C ASN A 259 2.32 -10.63 2.79
N LEU A 260 1.10 -10.13 2.98
CA LEU A 260 0.70 -8.80 2.53
C LEU A 260 1.26 -7.70 3.44
N VAL A 261 1.20 -7.86 4.76
CA VAL A 261 1.63 -6.84 5.72
C VAL A 261 3.15 -6.60 5.65
N PRO A 262 4.03 -7.62 5.67
CA PRO A 262 5.47 -7.38 5.51
C PRO A 262 5.86 -6.72 4.19
N SER A 263 5.06 -6.92 3.12
CA SER A 263 5.27 -6.22 1.86
C SER A 263 5.18 -4.70 2.01
N THR A 264 4.38 -4.20 2.96
CA THR A 264 4.24 -2.76 3.21
C THR A 264 5.45 -2.18 3.95
N ILE A 265 6.12 -2.97 4.80
CA ILE A 265 7.40 -2.60 5.43
C ILE A 265 8.47 -2.41 4.33
N GLY A 266 8.59 -3.40 3.43
CA GLY A 266 9.52 -3.32 2.30
C GLY A 266 9.24 -2.13 1.40
N ARG A 267 7.96 -1.82 1.16
CA ARG A 267 7.55 -0.66 0.37
C ARG A 267 7.87 0.65 1.05
N ALA A 268 7.56 0.79 2.34
CA ALA A 268 7.88 1.96 3.14
C ALA A 268 9.39 2.23 3.17
N LYS A 269 10.19 1.17 3.32
CA LYS A 269 11.65 1.23 3.24
C LYS A 269 12.13 1.70 1.88
N TRP A 270 11.67 1.05 0.82
CA TRP A 270 12.03 1.39 -0.55
C TRP A 270 11.75 2.87 -0.86
N VAL A 271 10.55 3.36 -0.53
CA VAL A 271 10.20 4.75 -0.83
C VAL A 271 11.02 5.72 0.04
N ALA A 272 11.26 5.40 1.31
CA ALA A 272 12.07 6.24 2.18
C ALA A 272 13.52 6.35 1.68
N GLU A 273 14.19 5.22 1.41
CA GLU A 273 15.61 5.18 1.05
C GLU A 273 15.89 5.54 -0.42
N GLU A 274 15.18 4.89 -1.35
CA GLU A 274 15.53 4.96 -2.77
C GLU A 274 14.85 6.13 -3.50
N VAL A 275 13.68 6.57 -3.03
CA VAL A 275 12.94 7.66 -3.67
C VAL A 275 13.21 9.00 -2.99
N PHE A 276 13.16 9.03 -1.65
CA PHE A 276 13.34 10.26 -0.89
C PHE A 276 14.74 10.42 -0.28
N GLY A 277 15.64 9.44 -0.44
CA GLY A 277 17.02 9.54 0.02
C GLY A 277 17.18 9.53 1.54
N GLY A 278 16.16 9.03 2.25
CA GLY A 278 16.15 8.91 3.71
C GLY A 278 16.97 7.74 4.23
N GLN A 279 17.15 7.70 5.54
CA GLN A 279 17.88 6.61 6.22
C GLN A 279 16.91 5.74 7.02
N TRP A 280 16.49 4.60 6.47
CA TRP A 280 15.61 3.66 7.20
C TRP A 280 16.29 3.05 8.42
N HIS A 281 17.60 2.78 8.30
CA HIS A 281 18.43 2.08 9.29
C HIS A 281 19.16 2.97 10.29
N ALA A 282 18.99 4.30 10.24
CA ALA A 282 19.55 5.21 11.26
C ALA A 282 19.00 4.92 12.68
N THR A 283 18.00 4.04 12.79
CA THR A 283 17.45 3.50 14.04
C THR A 283 18.06 2.15 14.48
N THR A 284 18.84 1.46 13.63
CA THR A 284 19.28 0.07 13.85
C THR A 284 20.78 -0.19 13.73
N GLU A 285 21.57 0.67 13.08
CA GLU A 285 23.02 0.44 13.00
C GLU A 285 23.72 0.98 14.26
N SER A 286 24.11 0.03 15.11
CA SER A 286 24.68 0.18 16.45
C SER A 286 23.71 0.76 17.49
N PRO A 287 23.12 -0.05 18.39
CA PRO A 287 22.85 0.50 19.70
C PRO A 287 24.19 1.03 20.22
N PRO A 288 24.30 2.28 20.69
CA PRO A 288 25.30 2.55 21.72
C PRO A 288 25.13 1.43 22.76
N ALA A 289 26.18 1.02 23.46
CA ALA A 289 26.05 0.05 24.55
C ALA A 289 24.98 0.45 25.61
N ASP A 290 24.43 1.67 25.52
CA ASP A 290 23.20 2.11 26.15
C ASP A 290 21.97 1.98 25.25
N HIS A 291 20.96 1.26 25.76
CA HIS A 291 19.56 1.18 25.31
C HIS A 291 18.82 2.55 25.25
N SER A 292 19.52 3.68 25.22
CA SER A 292 18.97 5.02 25.42
C SER A 292 18.20 5.56 24.20
N VAL A 293 18.55 5.19 22.97
CA VAL A 293 17.88 5.73 21.77
C VAL A 293 16.47 5.16 21.60
N TYR A 294 16.27 3.86 21.82
CA TYR A 294 14.93 3.26 21.82
C TYR A 294 14.08 3.79 22.98
N ALA A 295 14.68 3.98 24.17
CA ALA A 295 13.99 4.61 25.29
C ALA A 295 13.60 6.06 24.98
N LEU A 296 14.44 6.83 24.28
CA LEU A 296 14.15 8.19 23.85
C LEU A 296 13.07 8.25 22.77
N ILE A 297 13.04 7.30 21.83
CA ILE A 297 11.96 7.19 20.82
C ILE A 297 10.64 6.84 21.53
N ILE A 298 10.64 5.83 22.40
CA ILE A 298 9.46 5.45 23.19
C ILE A 298 9.01 6.62 24.07
N GLN A 299 9.93 7.38 24.69
CA GLN A 299 9.61 8.55 25.50
C GLN A 299 9.09 9.71 24.65
N ALA A 300 9.63 9.97 23.46
CA ALA A 300 9.15 11.02 22.57
C ALA A 300 7.75 10.71 22.03
N VAL A 301 7.51 9.45 21.65
CA VAL A 301 6.18 8.96 21.24
C VAL A 301 5.21 9.01 22.43
N ALA A 302 5.61 8.54 23.61
CA ALA A 302 4.79 8.62 24.83
C ALA A 302 4.47 10.07 25.22
N ALA A 303 5.43 10.98 25.10
CA ALA A 303 5.24 12.41 25.35
C ALA A 303 4.29 13.06 24.32
N GLN A 304 4.37 12.69 23.04
CA GLN A 304 3.42 13.13 22.02
C GLN A 304 2.00 12.61 22.26
N MET A 305 1.88 11.39 22.80
CA MET A 305 0.59 10.77 23.15
C MET A 305 0.02 11.25 24.50
N GLY A 306 0.73 12.12 25.23
CA GLY A 306 0.31 12.57 26.57
C GLY A 306 0.32 11.46 27.63
N ALA A 307 1.01 10.34 27.38
CA ALA A 307 1.11 9.23 28.30
C ALA A 307 2.19 9.52 29.36
N SER A 308 1.86 9.34 30.64
CA SER A 308 2.81 9.45 31.74
C SER A 308 3.87 8.34 31.63
N PRO A 309 5.18 8.64 31.85
CA PRO A 309 6.26 7.64 31.83
C PRO A 309 6.06 6.46 32.81
N ALA A 310 5.12 6.56 33.75
CA ALA A 310 4.84 5.53 34.74
C ALA A 310 3.95 4.38 34.23
N GLU A 311 3.31 4.50 33.06
CA GLU A 311 2.38 3.48 32.55
C GLU A 311 2.90 2.69 31.32
N SER A 312 4.10 3.01 30.81
CA SER A 312 4.72 2.18 29.78
C SER A 312 5.29 0.90 30.37
N HIS A 313 4.89 -0.26 29.85
CA HIS A 313 5.32 -1.62 30.17
C HIS A 313 6.83 -1.91 29.93
N ALA A 314 7.73 -1.09 30.48
CA ALA A 314 9.18 -1.32 30.44
C ALA A 314 9.63 -2.43 31.41
N SER A 315 8.80 -2.78 32.42
CA SER A 315 9.15 -3.77 33.46
C SER A 315 9.11 -5.23 32.98
N ALA A 316 8.49 -5.51 31.83
CA ALA A 316 8.38 -6.89 31.31
C ALA A 316 9.64 -7.37 30.58
N TRP A 317 10.50 -6.46 30.12
CA TRP A 317 11.71 -6.81 29.35
C TRP A 317 12.94 -7.11 30.20
N LEU A 318 12.97 -6.68 31.47
CA LEU A 318 14.12 -6.89 32.36
C LEU A 318 14.07 -8.20 33.16
N GLY A 319 12.98 -8.97 33.06
CA GLY A 319 12.78 -10.19 33.85
C GLY A 319 13.26 -11.50 33.22
N VAL A 320 13.78 -11.49 31.99
CA VAL A 320 14.13 -12.71 31.23
C VAL A 320 15.57 -12.64 30.70
N LEU A 321 16.54 -12.41 31.58
CA LEU A 321 17.95 -12.66 31.26
C LEU A 321 18.49 -13.75 32.19
N PRO A 322 19.15 -14.80 31.66
CA PRO A 322 19.86 -15.77 32.48
C PRO A 322 21.02 -15.05 33.17
N GLN A 323 21.06 -15.14 34.51
CA GLN A 323 22.17 -14.67 35.32
C GLN A 323 23.43 -15.47 34.96
N VAL A 324 24.38 -14.85 34.26
CA VAL A 324 25.70 -15.42 34.02
C VAL A 324 26.52 -15.25 35.30
N PRO A 325 27.01 -16.32 35.94
CA PRO A 325 27.83 -16.17 37.14
C PRO A 325 29.20 -15.61 36.77
N VAL A 326 29.57 -14.49 37.39
CA VAL A 326 30.92 -13.95 37.36
C VAL A 326 31.75 -14.76 38.36
N ASN A 327 32.60 -15.67 37.87
CA ASN A 327 33.68 -16.24 38.68
C ASN A 327 34.91 -15.35 38.55
N GLY A 328 35.48 -14.99 39.71
CA GLY A 328 36.79 -14.35 39.84
C GLY A 328 37.95 -15.32 39.75
#